data_AF-N8USN6-F1
#
_entry.id   AF-N8USN6-F1
#
_cell.length_a   1.000
_cell.length_b   1.000
_cell.length_c   1.000
_cell.angle_alpha   90.00
_cell.angle_beta   90.00
_cell.angle_gamma   90.00
#
_symmetry.space_group_name_H-M   'P 1'
#
loop_
_entity.id
_entity.type
_entity.pdbx_description
1 polymer ?
#
loop_
_entity_poly.entity_id
_entity_poly.type
_entity_poly.pdbx_seq_one_letter_code
_entity_poly.pdbx_strand_id
1 'polypeptide(L)'
;MQNILLLDIENQPKKVRELNFLLKQYSQVILVYANSHLNIALDDLMELSLAIQDKRLLIIKMPKTGANSADFGLTFIAGRLSAQLDKGSSIDVMSNDAAMSYAVELLEQVGIQSAQLKQQLTEPKKMVEVAVTTIETKINPLQVTFVDDAIHKAVQLLLKNQPKKSKSLLKSLMSWCSLNQQQAEDMLLDLQKLQMVSIKQNKLEYHQKQMKKFLQVNGTKAVSDDDKMTMAYIKERPHLMHIKQYCDYLSKVNNNKPSKLETLSNSIKAALKFENQAQITHMLNLLKKYQIVQIQENKPVYLQNNIDLWAMLK
;
A
#
# COMPACT_ATOMS: atom_id res chain seq x y z
N MET A 1 -4.95 27.44 5.52
CA MET A 1 -4.36 26.90 6.76
C MET A 1 -3.55 25.68 6.38
N GLN A 2 -2.25 25.67 6.70
CA GLN A 2 -1.35 24.57 6.35
C GLN A 2 -1.08 23.72 7.60
N ASN A 3 -1.02 22.41 7.40
CA ASN A 3 -0.59 21.45 8.42
C ASN A 3 0.68 20.76 7.95
N ILE A 4 1.80 21.06 8.59
CA ILE A 4 3.13 20.59 8.20
C ILE A 4 3.64 19.60 9.25
N LEU A 5 4.21 18.48 8.78
CA LEU A 5 4.88 17.51 9.65
C LEU A 5 6.40 17.61 9.48
N LEU A 6 7.11 17.77 10.59
CA LEU A 6 8.55 17.62 10.68
C LEU A 6 8.87 16.23 11.22
N LEU A 7 9.52 15.40 10.42
CA LEU A 7 9.79 14.00 10.74
C LEU A 7 11.28 13.76 10.91
N ASP A 8 11.65 13.30 12.11
CA ASP A 8 12.95 12.70 12.37
C ASP A 8 12.96 11.26 11.87
N ILE A 9 13.50 11.01 10.68
CA ILE A 9 13.46 9.66 10.09
C ILE A 9 14.46 8.69 10.76
N GLU A 10 15.44 9.19 11.52
CA GLU A 10 16.40 8.36 12.25
C GLU A 10 15.80 7.87 13.54
N ASN A 11 15.19 8.78 14.29
CA ASN A 11 14.56 8.46 15.55
C ASN A 11 13.21 7.75 15.37
N GLN A 12 12.50 8.08 14.28
CA GLN A 12 11.21 7.49 13.89
C GLN A 12 11.26 6.94 12.45
N PRO A 13 11.98 5.83 12.19
CA PRO A 13 12.03 5.23 10.86
C PRO A 13 10.63 4.87 10.35
N LYS A 14 10.30 5.30 9.14
CA LYS A 14 9.02 5.02 8.48
C LYS A 14 9.23 4.20 7.22
N LYS A 15 8.34 3.24 6.98
CA LYS A 15 8.22 2.62 5.64
C LYS A 15 7.54 3.60 4.68
N VAL A 16 7.74 3.39 3.39
CA VAL A 16 7.11 4.25 2.36
C VAL A 16 5.59 4.33 2.50
N ARG A 17 4.93 3.21 2.84
CA ARG A 17 3.48 3.20 3.11
C ARG A 17 3.06 4.16 4.23
N GLU A 18 3.86 4.28 5.28
CA GLU A 18 3.59 5.20 6.38
C GLU A 18 3.83 6.64 5.95
N LEU A 19 4.88 6.91 5.16
CA LEU A 19 5.10 8.24 4.57
C LEU A 19 3.93 8.65 3.67
N ASN A 20 3.40 7.73 2.86
CA ASN A 20 2.22 7.98 2.05
C ASN A 20 0.97 8.25 2.89
N PHE A 21 0.82 7.60 4.04
CA PHE A 21 -0.27 7.88 4.97
C PHE A 21 -0.14 9.29 5.56
N LEU A 22 1.06 9.67 6.02
CA LEU A 22 1.33 11.02 6.54
C LEU A 22 1.10 12.09 5.46
N LEU A 23 1.52 11.83 4.22
CA LEU A 23 1.27 12.69 3.06
C LEU A 23 -0.22 12.85 2.70
N LYS A 24 -1.13 12.03 3.24
CA LYS A 24 -2.57 12.24 3.11
C LYS A 24 -3.15 13.11 4.23
N GLN A 25 -2.51 13.12 5.39
CA GLN A 25 -2.96 13.86 6.59
C GLN A 25 -2.38 15.27 6.67
N TYR A 26 -1.17 15.44 6.15
CA TYR A 26 -0.44 16.70 6.16
C TYR A 26 -0.36 17.31 4.77
N SER A 27 -0.45 18.63 4.70
CA SER A 27 -0.23 19.36 3.44
C SER A 27 1.23 19.24 2.98
N GLN A 28 2.16 19.10 3.93
CA GLN A 28 3.58 18.90 3.66
C GLN A 28 4.23 18.03 4.75
N VAL A 29 5.11 17.13 4.35
CA VAL A 29 5.95 16.30 5.23
C VAL A 29 7.42 16.61 4.92
N ILE A 30 8.18 17.00 5.93
CA ILE A 30 9.60 17.33 5.81
C ILE A 30 10.41 16.31 6.61
N LEU A 31 11.19 15.49 5.91
CA LEU A 31 12.09 14.52 6.51
C LEU A 31 13.43 15.19 6.78
N VAL A 32 13.90 15.10 8.02
CA VAL A 32 15.22 15.55 8.43
C VAL A 32 16.06 14.32 8.80
N TYR A 33 17.28 14.26 8.30
CA TYR A 33 18.21 13.17 8.59
C TYR A 33 19.67 13.58 8.45
N ALA A 34 20.55 13.00 9.26
CA ALA A 34 22.00 13.00 9.10
C ALA A 34 22.50 11.71 8.43
N ASN A 35 22.10 10.54 8.95
CA ASN A 35 22.40 9.19 8.48
C ASN A 35 21.12 8.34 8.47
N SER A 36 20.52 8.15 7.29
CA SER A 36 19.32 7.32 7.14
C SER A 36 19.62 6.00 6.43
N HIS A 37 19.03 4.91 6.91
CA HIS A 37 19.00 3.60 6.26
C HIS A 37 17.67 3.33 5.52
N LEU A 38 16.91 4.39 5.21
CA LEU A 38 15.64 4.26 4.50
C LEU A 38 15.85 3.66 3.11
N ASN A 39 15.35 2.44 2.92
CA ASN A 39 15.37 1.75 1.63
C ASN A 39 13.99 1.92 0.97
N ILE A 40 14.00 2.48 -0.24
CA ILE A 40 12.79 2.73 -1.04
C ILE A 40 12.79 1.74 -2.21
N ALA A 41 11.71 0.98 -2.36
CA ALA A 41 11.53 0.13 -3.53
C ALA A 41 11.27 0.99 -4.78
N LEU A 42 11.74 0.56 -5.95
CA LEU A 42 11.55 1.31 -7.20
C LEU A 42 10.07 1.55 -7.52
N ASP A 43 9.19 0.61 -7.19
CA ASP A 43 7.75 0.74 -7.40
C ASP A 43 7.15 1.89 -6.58
N ASP A 44 7.69 2.14 -5.39
CA ASP A 44 7.25 3.22 -4.49
C ASP A 44 7.83 4.59 -4.89
N LEU A 45 8.89 4.60 -5.73
CA LEU A 45 9.60 5.82 -6.12
C LEU A 45 8.70 6.78 -6.90
N MET A 46 7.80 6.25 -7.72
CA MET A 46 6.90 7.08 -8.54
C MET A 46 5.98 7.96 -7.67
N GLU A 47 5.35 7.37 -6.64
CA GLU A 47 4.45 8.11 -5.75
C GLU A 47 5.20 9.16 -4.93
N LEU A 48 6.38 8.79 -4.40
CA LEU A 48 7.22 9.74 -3.67
C LEU A 48 7.75 10.85 -4.59
N SER A 49 8.08 10.53 -5.84
CA SER A 49 8.59 11.53 -6.81
C SER A 49 7.57 12.62 -7.11
N LEU A 50 6.29 12.25 -7.26
CA LEU A 50 5.20 13.22 -7.44
C LEU A 50 5.08 14.10 -6.19
N ALA A 51 5.09 13.51 -5.00
CA ALA A 51 5.03 14.28 -3.76
C ALA A 51 6.23 15.24 -3.58
N ILE A 52 7.42 14.85 -4.05
CA ILE A 52 8.62 15.71 -4.04
C ILE A 52 8.48 16.87 -5.04
N GLN A 53 8.04 16.59 -6.27
CA GLN A 53 7.83 17.61 -7.30
C GLN A 53 6.80 18.66 -6.85
N ASP A 54 5.72 18.21 -6.23
CA ASP A 54 4.66 19.06 -5.68
C ASP A 54 5.06 19.76 -4.38
N LYS A 55 6.31 19.58 -3.92
CA LYS A 55 6.83 20.10 -2.64
C LYS A 55 6.01 19.68 -1.43
N ARG A 56 5.21 18.60 -1.53
CA ARG A 56 4.51 18.01 -0.39
C ARG A 56 5.42 17.10 0.42
N LEU A 57 6.48 16.57 -0.19
CA LEU A 57 7.54 15.82 0.49
C LEU A 57 8.87 16.55 0.31
N LEU A 58 9.46 17.05 1.39
CA LEU A 58 10.82 17.59 1.39
C LEU A 58 11.74 16.64 2.14
N ILE A 59 12.92 16.41 1.59
CA ILE A 59 13.94 15.56 2.18
C ILE A 59 15.18 16.42 2.42
N ILE A 60 15.57 16.59 3.68
CA ILE A 60 16.66 17.48 4.09
C ILE A 60 17.74 16.64 4.79
N LYS A 61 18.88 16.52 4.11
CA LYS A 61 20.09 15.92 4.69
C LYS A 61 20.88 16.95 5.49
N MET A 62 21.32 16.59 6.69
CA MET A 62 22.19 17.43 7.51
C MET A 62 23.61 17.48 6.92
N PRO A 63 24.26 18.65 6.94
CA PRO A 63 25.59 18.83 6.34
C PRO A 63 26.69 18.14 7.14
N LYS A 64 26.46 17.92 8.45
CA LYS A 64 27.36 17.22 9.35
C LYS A 64 26.59 16.13 10.07
N THR A 65 27.28 15.02 10.36
CA THR A 65 26.75 13.92 11.16
C THR A 65 27.24 14.06 12.61
N GLY A 66 26.31 13.96 13.56
CA GLY A 66 26.57 14.11 14.99
C GLY A 66 25.27 13.88 15.75
N ALA A 67 25.37 13.51 17.03
CA ALA A 67 24.26 12.98 17.83
C ALA A 67 22.97 13.82 17.76
N ASN A 68 23.08 15.15 17.67
CA ASN A 68 21.93 16.06 17.69
C ASN A 68 21.70 16.76 16.33
N SER A 69 22.29 16.26 15.24
CA SER A 69 22.26 16.97 13.96
C SER A 69 20.84 17.06 13.39
N ALA A 70 20.06 15.98 13.52
CA ALA A 70 18.67 15.97 13.11
C ALA A 70 17.82 16.94 13.96
N ASP A 71 18.05 16.99 15.28
CA ASP A 71 17.39 17.92 16.20
C ASP A 71 17.60 19.37 15.77
N PHE A 72 18.85 19.77 15.52
CA PHE A 72 19.16 21.12 15.03
C PHE A 72 18.47 21.40 13.69
N GLY A 73 18.43 20.42 12.78
CA GLY A 73 17.71 20.52 11.53
C GLY A 73 16.21 20.75 11.73
N LEU A 74 15.57 19.95 12.58
CA LEU A 74 14.14 20.06 12.89
C LEU A 74 13.81 21.41 13.52
N THR A 75 14.55 21.83 14.55
CA THR A 75 14.33 23.11 15.23
C THR A 75 14.55 24.30 14.31
N PHE A 76 15.60 24.27 13.47
CA PHE A 76 15.86 25.33 12.49
C PHE A 76 14.71 25.45 11.47
N ILE A 77 14.25 24.32 10.94
CA ILE A 77 13.16 24.30 9.96
C ILE A 77 11.84 24.75 10.60
N ALA A 78 11.55 24.32 11.83
CA ALA A 78 10.40 24.77 12.61
C ALA A 78 10.38 26.29 12.77
N GLY A 79 11.49 26.89 13.21
CA GLY A 79 11.62 28.34 13.37
C GLY A 79 11.52 29.10 12.04
N ARG A 80 12.08 28.55 10.95
CA ARG A 80 11.92 29.16 9.61
C ARG A 80 10.47 29.14 9.16
N LEU A 81 9.77 28.03 9.35
CA LEU A 81 8.37 27.89 8.96
C LEU A 81 7.45 28.77 9.81
N SER A 82 7.70 28.91 11.11
CA SER A 82 6.87 29.75 11.97
C SER A 82 6.90 31.24 11.57
N ALA A 83 7.99 31.70 10.96
CA ALA A 83 8.08 33.04 10.39
C ALA A 83 7.36 33.20 9.03
N GLN A 84 7.09 32.10 8.34
CA GLN A 84 6.49 32.08 6.99
C GLN A 84 5.00 31.76 6.99
N LEU A 85 4.51 31.07 8.02
CA LEU A 85 3.14 30.61 8.12
C LEU A 85 2.24 31.65 8.81
N ASP A 86 1.00 31.74 8.34
CA ASP A 86 -0.02 32.55 8.98
C ASP A 86 -0.44 31.96 10.33
N LYS A 87 -0.85 32.86 11.25
CA LYS A 87 -1.42 32.48 12.57
C LYS A 87 -2.60 31.51 12.38
N GLY A 88 -2.58 30.39 13.09
CA GLY A 88 -3.56 29.31 12.95
C GLY A 88 -3.14 28.17 11.99
N SER A 89 -1.96 28.24 11.39
CA SER A 89 -1.31 27.07 10.78
C SER A 89 -0.72 26.15 11.85
N SER A 90 -0.49 24.90 11.50
CA SER A 90 0.08 23.89 12.42
C SER A 90 1.39 23.29 11.90
N ILE A 91 2.32 23.07 12.83
CA ILE A 91 3.58 22.37 12.60
C ILE A 91 3.70 21.28 13.66
N ASP A 92 3.53 20.02 13.27
CA ASP A 92 3.75 18.88 14.18
C ASP A 92 5.17 18.37 14.07
N VAL A 93 5.74 17.91 15.19
CA VAL A 93 7.09 17.34 15.25
C VAL A 93 7.01 15.87 15.65
N MET A 94 7.39 14.96 14.74
CA MET A 94 7.41 13.52 14.99
C MET A 94 8.83 13.05 15.31
N SER A 95 9.10 12.89 16.60
CA SER A 95 10.35 12.35 17.16
C SER A 95 10.07 11.77 18.56
N ASN A 96 10.75 10.68 18.93
CA ASN A 96 10.74 10.17 20.30
C ASN A 96 11.61 10.98 21.24
N ASP A 97 12.48 11.88 20.74
CA ASP A 97 13.35 12.66 21.59
C ASP A 97 12.53 13.65 22.43
N ALA A 98 12.65 13.56 23.75
CA ALA A 98 11.98 14.47 24.68
C ALA A 98 12.37 15.93 24.45
N ALA A 99 13.58 16.20 23.95
CA ALA A 99 14.05 17.55 23.66
C ALA A 99 13.22 18.26 22.57
N MET A 100 12.46 17.52 21.75
CA MET A 100 11.58 18.14 20.76
C MET A 100 10.37 18.87 21.38
N SER A 101 10.06 18.66 22.67
CA SER A 101 9.02 19.44 23.35
C SER A 101 9.35 20.94 23.39
N TYR A 102 10.64 21.29 23.51
CA TYR A 102 11.06 22.70 23.49
C TYR A 102 10.72 23.39 22.16
N ALA A 103 10.86 22.69 21.03
CA ALA A 103 10.49 23.24 19.73
C ALA A 103 8.97 23.46 19.64
N VAL A 104 8.17 22.54 20.18
CA VAL A 104 6.71 22.65 20.23
C VAL A 104 6.27 23.86 21.06
N GLU A 105 6.82 24.02 22.26
CA GLU A 105 6.50 25.15 23.15
C GLU A 105 6.85 26.50 22.50
N LEU A 106 7.99 26.58 21.79
CA LEU A 106 8.40 27.80 21.08
C LEU A 106 7.47 28.13 19.89
N LEU A 107 6.95 27.12 19.20
CA LEU A 107 5.98 27.30 18.11
C LEU A 107 4.64 27.85 18.64
N GLU A 108 4.17 27.32 19.76
CA GLU A 108 2.93 27.79 20.41
C GLU A 108 3.04 29.25 20.86
N GLN A 109 4.21 29.66 21.41
CA GLN A 109 4.46 31.05 21.82
C GLN A 109 4.34 32.06 20.67
N VAL A 110 4.66 31.65 19.44
CA VAL A 110 4.53 32.50 18.24
C VAL A 110 3.17 32.36 17.54
N GLY A 111 2.23 31.61 18.13
CA GLY A 111 0.86 31.45 17.63
C GLY A 111 0.70 30.39 16.53
N ILE A 112 1.65 29.45 16.44
CA ILE A 112 1.58 28.28 15.57
C ILE A 112 1.13 27.08 16.42
N GLN A 113 0.11 26.37 15.96
CA GLN A 113 -0.33 25.15 16.64
C GLN A 113 0.71 24.06 16.43
N SER A 114 1.06 23.30 17.47
CA SER A 114 2.11 22.28 17.36
C SER A 114 1.88 21.14 18.32
N ALA A 115 2.19 19.91 17.91
CA ALA A 115 2.21 18.74 18.79
C ALA A 115 3.46 17.90 18.57
N GLN A 116 3.99 17.31 19.66
CA GLN A 116 5.03 16.29 19.56
C GLN A 116 4.38 14.91 19.41
N LEU A 117 4.70 14.21 18.31
CA LEU A 117 4.17 12.87 18.01
C LEU A 117 5.23 11.81 18.34
N LYS A 118 5.00 11.03 19.40
CA LYS A 118 5.91 9.96 19.89
C LYS A 118 5.60 8.56 19.33
N GLN A 119 4.47 8.37 18.64
CA GLN A 119 4.10 7.12 17.95
C GLN A 119 3.17 7.44 16.76
N GLN A 120 3.06 6.51 15.80
CA GLN A 120 2.17 6.61 14.63
C GLN A 120 0.83 7.24 15.03
N LEU A 121 0.32 8.15 14.20
CA LEU A 121 -1.10 8.47 14.15
C LEU A 121 -1.86 7.16 13.85
N THR A 122 -2.10 6.35 14.88
CA THR A 122 -3.13 5.33 14.86
C THR A 122 -4.44 6.06 14.66
N GLU A 123 -5.27 5.55 13.76
CA GLU A 123 -6.69 5.90 13.72
C GLU A 123 -7.24 5.93 15.17
N PRO A 124 -8.05 6.93 15.54
CA PRO A 124 -8.42 7.15 16.92
C PRO A 124 -9.17 5.94 17.48
N LYS A 125 -8.55 5.26 18.45
CA LYS A 125 -9.19 4.24 19.29
C LYS A 125 -10.25 4.92 20.16
N LYS A 126 -11.54 4.64 19.91
CA LYS A 126 -12.58 4.90 20.90
C LYS A 126 -12.32 4.01 22.12
N MET A 127 -12.12 4.66 23.27
CA MET A 127 -12.30 4.04 24.58
C MET A 127 -13.78 3.65 24.74
N VAL A 128 -14.06 2.53 25.39
CA VAL A 128 -15.05 2.38 26.48
C VAL A 128 -15.02 0.94 27.00
N GLU A 129 -14.99 0.83 28.32
CA GLU A 129 -15.20 -0.37 29.13
C GLU A 129 -16.55 -1.07 28.85
N VAL A 130 -16.50 -2.38 29.05
CA VAL A 130 -17.59 -3.34 29.30
C VAL A 130 -19.01 -2.78 29.48
N ALA A 131 -19.90 -3.16 28.57
CA ALA A 131 -21.24 -3.67 28.90
C ALA A 131 -21.80 -4.49 27.73
N VAL A 132 -22.13 -5.75 28.01
CA VAL A 132 -22.83 -6.66 27.10
C VAL A 132 -24.27 -6.18 26.96
N THR A 133 -24.74 -5.91 25.75
CA THR A 133 -26.18 -6.04 25.44
C THR A 133 -26.39 -6.29 23.96
N THR A 134 -26.96 -7.47 23.70
CA THR A 134 -27.45 -7.97 22.43
C THR A 134 -28.57 -7.07 21.89
N ILE A 135 -28.41 -6.50 20.69
CA ILE A 135 -29.55 -6.17 19.81
C ILE A 135 -29.18 -6.48 18.36
N GLU A 136 -29.86 -7.48 17.83
CA GLU A 136 -29.96 -7.78 16.39
C GLU A 136 -30.71 -6.63 15.70
N THR A 137 -30.18 -6.09 14.58
CA THR A 137 -30.92 -6.00 13.30
C THR A 137 -30.13 -5.31 12.18
N LYS A 138 -30.06 -6.03 11.04
CA LYS A 138 -30.11 -5.57 9.65
C LYS A 138 -28.98 -4.68 9.10
N ILE A 139 -27.92 -5.40 8.70
CA ILE A 139 -27.06 -5.28 7.52
C ILE A 139 -27.39 -4.13 6.54
N ASN A 140 -26.41 -3.24 6.34
CA ASN A 140 -26.18 -2.52 5.08
C ASN A 140 -24.75 -2.89 4.62
N PRO A 141 -24.55 -3.63 3.51
CA PRO A 141 -23.25 -4.17 3.15
C PRO A 141 -22.53 -3.22 2.18
N LEU A 142 -21.58 -2.42 2.66
CA LEU A 142 -20.61 -1.69 1.83
C LEU A 142 -19.47 -1.15 2.70
N GLN A 143 -18.63 -2.05 3.21
CA GLN A 143 -17.26 -1.73 3.66
C GLN A 143 -16.39 -2.98 3.45
N VAL A 144 -15.80 -3.10 2.26
CA VAL A 144 -14.74 -4.07 1.96
C VAL A 144 -13.58 -3.27 1.40
N THR A 145 -12.40 -3.36 2.03
CA THR A 145 -11.10 -3.36 1.32
C THR A 145 -10.00 -3.83 2.26
N PHE A 146 -9.20 -4.83 1.80
CA PHE A 146 -7.90 -5.34 2.31
C PHE A 146 -7.80 -6.73 2.99
N VAL A 147 -8.70 -7.71 2.79
CA VAL A 147 -8.58 -9.00 3.54
C VAL A 147 -8.51 -10.30 2.71
N ASP A 148 -8.64 -10.32 1.39
CA ASP A 148 -8.71 -11.63 0.69
C ASP A 148 -7.35 -12.35 0.47
N ASP A 149 -6.28 -11.65 0.12
CA ASP A 149 -5.01 -12.33 -0.25
C ASP A 149 -4.24 -12.87 0.97
N ALA A 150 -4.32 -12.16 2.11
CA ALA A 150 -3.68 -12.58 3.36
C ALA A 150 -4.35 -13.83 3.95
N ILE A 151 -5.68 -13.90 3.97
CA ILE A 151 -6.40 -15.09 4.42
C ILE A 151 -6.13 -16.26 3.48
N HIS A 152 -6.13 -16.03 2.17
CA HIS A 152 -5.80 -17.08 1.20
C HIS A 152 -4.41 -17.69 1.44
N LYS A 153 -3.39 -16.84 1.62
CA LYS A 153 -2.03 -17.26 1.97
C LYS A 153 -1.96 -17.99 3.32
N ALA A 154 -2.66 -17.48 4.34
CA ALA A 154 -2.73 -18.12 5.65
C ALA A 154 -3.33 -19.53 5.56
N VAL A 155 -4.45 -19.70 4.85
CA VAL A 155 -5.14 -20.99 4.70
C VAL A 155 -4.30 -22.01 3.93
N GLN A 156 -3.58 -21.59 2.88
CA GLN A 156 -2.63 -22.46 2.16
C GLN A 156 -1.53 -23.00 3.09
N LEU A 157 -0.99 -22.14 3.96
CA LEU A 157 0.09 -22.52 4.87
C LEU A 157 -0.42 -23.32 6.06
N LEU A 158 -1.66 -23.10 6.52
CA LEU A 158 -2.30 -23.89 7.58
C LEU A 158 -2.59 -25.33 7.18
N LEU A 159 -2.81 -25.61 5.89
CA LEU A 159 -2.90 -26.99 5.41
C LEU A 159 -1.56 -27.74 5.49
N LYS A 160 -0.43 -27.03 5.45
CA LYS A 160 0.92 -27.61 5.51
C LYS A 160 1.50 -27.60 6.93
N ASN A 161 1.16 -26.59 7.72
CA ASN A 161 1.73 -26.33 9.05
C ASN A 161 0.62 -26.03 10.05
N GLN A 162 0.47 -26.88 11.07
CA GLN A 162 -0.62 -26.77 12.05
C GLN A 162 -0.07 -26.55 13.47
N PRO A 163 0.19 -25.29 13.88
CA PRO A 163 0.58 -24.96 15.25
C PRO A 163 -0.41 -25.52 16.27
N LYS A 164 0.07 -26.13 17.36
CA LYS A 164 -0.80 -26.78 18.36
C LYS A 164 -1.40 -25.80 19.39
N LYS A 165 -0.85 -24.59 19.49
CA LYS A 165 -1.22 -23.56 20.49
C LYS A 165 -1.58 -22.23 19.82
N SER A 166 -2.56 -21.50 20.37
CA SER A 166 -3.03 -20.20 19.85
C SER A 166 -1.90 -19.17 19.71
N LYS A 167 -1.05 -19.00 20.74
CA LYS A 167 0.11 -18.09 20.68
C LYS A 167 1.11 -18.46 19.57
N SER A 168 1.28 -19.74 19.28
CA SER A 168 2.15 -20.21 18.19
C SER A 168 1.52 -19.97 16.82
N LEU A 169 0.20 -20.10 16.73
CA LEU A 169 -0.55 -19.77 15.53
C LEU A 169 -0.44 -18.27 15.22
N LEU A 170 -0.66 -17.39 16.20
CA LEU A 170 -0.50 -15.93 16.02
C LEU A 170 0.89 -15.56 15.51
N LYS A 171 1.97 -16.08 16.13
CA LYS A 171 3.35 -15.87 15.64
C LYS A 171 3.55 -16.38 14.21
N SER A 172 2.94 -17.51 13.87
CA SER A 172 3.01 -18.07 12.52
C SER A 172 2.27 -17.20 11.51
N LEU A 173 1.08 -16.70 11.85
CA LEU A 173 0.29 -15.79 11.00
C LEU A 173 1.02 -14.45 10.78
N MET A 174 1.64 -13.90 11.83
CA MET A 174 2.50 -12.72 11.74
C MET A 174 3.66 -12.94 10.76
N SER A 175 4.33 -14.10 10.85
CA SER A 175 5.44 -14.44 9.96
C SER A 175 5.00 -14.69 8.51
N TRP A 176 3.95 -15.49 8.31
CA TRP A 176 3.49 -15.92 6.99
C TRP A 176 2.86 -14.79 6.18
N CYS A 177 2.05 -13.95 6.84
CA CYS A 177 1.27 -12.91 6.18
C CYS A 177 1.83 -11.51 6.45
N SER A 178 3.01 -11.43 7.09
CA SER A 178 3.69 -10.17 7.44
C SER A 178 2.79 -9.21 8.23
N LEU A 179 2.00 -9.76 9.14
CA LEU A 179 1.02 -9.04 9.95
C LEU A 179 1.59 -8.58 11.28
N ASN A 180 1.04 -7.50 11.83
CA ASN A 180 1.26 -7.13 13.22
C ASN A 180 0.41 -8.00 14.18
N GLN A 181 0.62 -7.86 15.49
CA GLN A 181 -0.05 -8.72 16.49
C GLN A 181 -1.58 -8.59 16.44
N GLN A 182 -2.11 -7.38 16.34
CA GLN A 182 -3.55 -7.13 16.30
C GLN A 182 -4.18 -7.70 15.02
N GLN A 183 -3.53 -7.51 13.87
CA GLN A 183 -3.97 -8.10 12.60
C GLN A 183 -3.92 -9.64 12.60
N ALA A 184 -2.96 -10.24 13.31
CA ALA A 184 -2.93 -11.69 13.46
C ALA A 184 -4.06 -12.21 14.38
N GLU A 185 -4.44 -11.43 15.40
CA GLU A 185 -5.59 -11.70 16.26
C GLU A 185 -6.91 -11.55 15.50
N ASP A 186 -7.05 -10.50 14.68
CA ASP A 186 -8.20 -10.28 13.80
C ASP A 186 -8.31 -11.40 12.74
N MET A 187 -7.19 -11.77 12.12
CA MET A 187 -7.18 -12.87 11.17
C MET A 187 -7.47 -14.22 11.83
N LEU A 188 -7.04 -14.43 13.08
CA LEU A 188 -7.44 -15.61 13.85
C LEU A 188 -8.96 -15.63 14.08
N LEU A 189 -9.55 -14.48 14.42
CA LEU A 189 -10.99 -14.35 14.57
C LEU A 189 -11.73 -14.62 13.26
N ASP A 190 -11.21 -14.14 12.13
CA ASP A 190 -11.79 -14.41 10.81
C ASP A 190 -11.67 -15.87 10.40
N LEU A 191 -10.54 -16.53 10.70
CA LEU A 191 -10.39 -17.98 10.52
C LEU A 191 -11.38 -18.78 11.40
N GLN A 192 -11.73 -18.28 12.58
CA GLN A 192 -12.76 -18.87 13.45
C GLN A 192 -14.17 -18.63 12.90
N LYS A 193 -14.48 -17.42 12.44
CA LYS A 193 -15.77 -17.09 11.79
C LYS A 193 -16.00 -17.93 10.55
N LEU A 194 -14.96 -18.12 9.74
CA LEU A 194 -14.97 -18.99 8.55
C LEU A 194 -14.97 -20.49 8.89
N GLN A 195 -15.04 -20.85 10.17
CA GLN A 195 -15.09 -22.23 10.66
C GLN A 195 -13.89 -23.06 10.20
N MET A 196 -12.73 -22.43 9.98
CA MET A 196 -11.49 -23.10 9.56
C MET A 196 -10.67 -23.56 10.75
N VAL A 197 -10.72 -22.80 11.84
CA VAL A 197 -10.00 -23.06 13.08
C VAL A 197 -10.98 -22.98 14.25
N SER A 198 -10.92 -23.93 15.17
CA SER A 198 -11.67 -23.89 16.43
C SER A 198 -10.71 -23.93 17.61
N ILE A 199 -10.98 -23.17 18.67
CA ILE A 199 -10.22 -23.24 19.91
C ILE A 199 -11.09 -23.90 20.96
N LYS A 200 -10.74 -25.10 21.40
CA LYS A 200 -11.40 -25.80 22.51
C LYS A 200 -10.38 -26.09 23.59
N GLN A 201 -10.66 -25.68 24.83
CA GLN A 201 -9.80 -25.95 25.99
C GLN A 201 -8.32 -25.64 25.73
N ASN A 202 -8.03 -24.48 25.11
CA ASN A 202 -6.69 -24.01 24.76
C ASN A 202 -5.94 -24.87 23.71
N LYS A 203 -6.63 -25.79 23.02
CA LYS A 203 -6.14 -26.60 21.90
C LYS A 203 -6.77 -26.14 20.59
N LEU A 204 -5.95 -26.01 19.55
CA LEU A 204 -6.40 -25.66 18.19
C LEU A 204 -6.87 -26.91 17.45
N GLU A 205 -8.09 -26.87 16.92
CA GLU A 205 -8.64 -27.85 15.98
C GLU A 205 -8.74 -27.21 14.59
N TYR A 206 -8.27 -27.93 13.57
CA TYR A 206 -8.23 -27.44 12.18
C TYR A 206 -9.25 -28.17 11.31
N HIS A 207 -10.18 -27.43 10.72
CA HIS A 207 -11.22 -27.97 9.85
C HIS A 207 -10.73 -27.97 8.38
N GLN A 208 -9.85 -28.93 8.06
CA GLN A 208 -9.19 -29.02 6.75
C GLN A 208 -10.16 -29.09 5.56
N LYS A 209 -11.36 -29.68 5.74
CA LYS A 209 -12.40 -29.74 4.71
C LYS A 209 -12.89 -28.34 4.30
N GLN A 210 -13.04 -27.43 5.27
CA GLN A 210 -13.45 -26.04 4.99
C GLN A 210 -12.32 -25.23 4.38
N MET A 211 -11.08 -25.42 4.85
CA MET A 211 -9.90 -24.80 4.25
C MET A 211 -9.73 -25.19 2.78
N LYS A 212 -9.86 -26.47 2.43
CA LYS A 212 -9.80 -26.94 1.03
C LYS A 212 -10.94 -26.37 0.18
N LYS A 213 -12.17 -26.29 0.72
CA LYS A 213 -13.32 -25.68 0.05
C LYS A 213 -13.09 -24.19 -0.23
N PHE A 214 -12.52 -23.45 0.73
CA PHE A 214 -12.18 -22.04 0.56
C PHE A 214 -11.13 -21.83 -0.53
N LEU A 215 -10.07 -22.66 -0.57
CA LEU A 215 -9.05 -22.57 -1.62
C LEU A 215 -9.55 -23.00 -3.01
N GLN A 216 -10.54 -23.88 -3.09
CA GLN A 216 -11.17 -24.24 -4.37
C GLN A 216 -12.03 -23.09 -4.92
N VAL A 217 -12.73 -22.37 -4.04
CA VAL A 217 -13.55 -21.19 -4.38
C VAL A 217 -12.69 -19.96 -4.74
N ASN A 218 -11.51 -19.81 -4.12
CA ASN A 218 -10.61 -18.66 -4.31
C ASN A 218 -9.40 -18.93 -5.22
N GLY A 219 -9.12 -20.20 -5.55
CA GLY A 219 -8.12 -20.61 -6.53
C GLY A 219 -8.61 -20.53 -7.98
N THR A 220 -9.87 -20.16 -8.19
CA THR A 220 -10.48 -19.94 -9.51
C THR A 220 -11.35 -18.68 -9.48
N LYS A 221 -10.78 -17.53 -9.80
CA LYS A 221 -11.45 -16.28 -10.22
C LYS A 221 -10.36 -15.40 -10.84
N ALA A 222 -10.18 -15.32 -12.17
CA ALA A 222 -11.08 -14.64 -13.11
C ALA A 222 -11.60 -13.33 -12.51
N VAL A 223 -11.10 -12.23 -13.06
CA VAL A 223 -11.55 -10.85 -12.79
C VAL A 223 -13.09 -10.82 -12.79
N SER A 224 -13.68 -10.47 -11.65
CA SER A 224 -15.07 -10.03 -11.53
C SER A 224 -15.24 -9.29 -10.18
N ASP A 225 -16.06 -8.25 -9.99
CA ASP A 225 -16.93 -7.52 -10.91
C ASP A 225 -17.36 -6.14 -10.33
N ASP A 226 -16.56 -5.47 -9.47
CA ASP A 226 -17.05 -4.25 -8.78
C ASP A 226 -16.11 -3.03 -8.72
N ASP A 227 -15.04 -3.01 -9.50
CA ASP A 227 -14.48 -1.75 -10.00
C ASP A 227 -14.83 -1.69 -11.49
N LYS A 228 -15.95 -1.06 -11.84
CA LYS A 228 -16.33 -0.86 -13.24
C LYS A 228 -15.17 -0.16 -13.95
N MET A 229 -14.44 -0.91 -14.75
CA MET A 229 -13.34 -0.44 -15.58
C MET A 229 -13.90 0.44 -16.70
N THR A 230 -14.32 1.66 -16.34
CA THR A 230 -14.95 2.62 -17.25
C THR A 230 -13.89 3.44 -17.98
N MET A 231 -14.24 4.00 -19.15
CA MET A 231 -13.31 4.87 -19.86
C MET A 231 -12.93 6.14 -19.10
N ALA A 232 -13.78 6.60 -18.17
CA ALA A 232 -13.43 7.69 -17.27
C ALA A 232 -12.25 7.31 -16.36
N TYR A 233 -12.30 6.11 -15.75
CA TYR A 233 -11.24 5.59 -14.89
C TYR A 233 -9.93 5.32 -15.64
N ILE A 234 -10.03 4.84 -16.89
CA ILE A 234 -8.87 4.55 -17.74
C ILE A 234 -8.19 5.83 -18.20
N LYS A 235 -8.94 6.87 -18.59
CA LYS A 235 -8.38 8.15 -19.08
C LYS A 235 -7.47 8.83 -18.06
N GLU A 236 -7.76 8.71 -16.77
CA GLU A 236 -6.95 9.28 -15.69
C GLU A 236 -5.61 8.55 -15.48
N ARG A 237 -5.42 7.37 -16.10
CA ARG A 237 -4.26 6.49 -15.87
C ARG A 237 -3.56 6.18 -17.19
N PRO A 238 -2.42 6.85 -17.48
CA PRO A 238 -1.70 6.69 -18.75
C PRO A 238 -1.32 5.23 -19.07
N HIS A 239 -0.95 4.44 -18.07
CA HIS A 239 -0.61 3.02 -18.24
C HIS A 239 -1.81 2.16 -18.64
N LEU A 240 -3.02 2.45 -18.14
CA LEU A 240 -4.24 1.75 -18.54
C LEU A 240 -4.69 2.16 -19.94
N MET A 241 -4.48 3.44 -20.30
CA MET A 241 -4.68 3.92 -21.68
C MET A 241 -3.80 3.16 -22.67
N HIS A 242 -2.53 2.91 -22.34
CA HIS A 242 -1.64 2.12 -23.19
C HIS A 242 -2.09 0.67 -23.33
N ILE A 243 -2.58 0.04 -22.26
CA ILE A 243 -3.16 -1.31 -22.31
C ILE A 243 -4.37 -1.34 -23.25
N LYS A 244 -5.28 -0.38 -23.09
CA LYS A 244 -6.45 -0.27 -23.97
C LYS A 244 -6.04 -0.07 -25.43
N GLN A 245 -5.16 0.89 -25.73
CA GLN A 245 -4.69 1.16 -27.08
C GLN A 245 -4.06 -0.08 -27.73
N TYR A 246 -3.30 -0.85 -26.95
CA TYR A 246 -2.70 -2.08 -27.45
C TYR A 246 -3.73 -3.21 -27.62
N CYS A 247 -4.73 -3.32 -26.75
CA CYS A 247 -5.84 -4.27 -26.94
C CYS A 247 -6.70 -3.91 -28.16
N ASP A 248 -6.98 -2.62 -28.39
CA ASP A 248 -7.66 -2.10 -29.59
C ASP A 248 -6.86 -2.48 -30.86
N TYR A 249 -5.53 -2.42 -30.81
CA TYR A 249 -4.66 -2.89 -31.88
C TYR A 249 -4.74 -4.42 -32.06
N LEU A 250 -4.58 -5.19 -30.98
CA LEU A 250 -4.60 -6.66 -31.01
C LEU A 250 -5.92 -7.23 -31.54
N SER A 251 -7.05 -6.59 -31.22
CA SER A 251 -8.38 -6.96 -31.71
C SER A 251 -8.50 -6.76 -33.23
N LYS A 252 -7.82 -5.74 -33.79
CA LYS A 252 -7.76 -5.50 -35.25
C LYS A 252 -6.84 -6.48 -36.00
N VAL A 253 -5.76 -6.93 -35.36
CA VAL A 253 -4.75 -7.81 -36.00
C VAL A 253 -4.92 -9.29 -35.65
N ASN A 254 -6.16 -9.76 -35.43
CA ASN A 254 -6.45 -11.10 -34.91
C ASN A 254 -5.72 -12.26 -35.61
N ASN A 255 -5.50 -12.19 -36.94
CA ASN A 255 -4.82 -13.24 -37.72
C ASN A 255 -3.28 -13.08 -37.79
N ASN A 256 -2.75 -11.92 -37.44
CA ASN A 256 -1.32 -11.58 -37.56
C ASN A 256 -0.70 -11.22 -36.20
N LYS A 257 -1.19 -11.85 -35.12
CA LYS A 257 -0.64 -11.61 -33.78
C LYS A 257 0.81 -12.09 -33.70
N PRO A 258 1.68 -11.37 -32.98
CA PRO A 258 3.07 -11.78 -32.79
C PRO A 258 3.17 -13.17 -32.17
N SER A 259 3.97 -14.05 -32.77
CA SER A 259 4.11 -15.45 -32.34
C SER A 259 5.38 -15.74 -31.53
N LYS A 260 6.25 -14.73 -31.34
CA LYS A 260 7.50 -14.81 -30.58
C LYS A 260 7.62 -13.59 -29.65
N LEU A 261 8.42 -13.72 -28.59
CA LEU A 261 8.63 -12.62 -27.64
C LEU A 261 9.27 -11.37 -28.28
N GLU A 262 10.20 -11.57 -29.21
CA GLU A 262 10.86 -10.47 -29.93
C GLU A 262 9.89 -9.74 -30.86
N THR A 263 9.08 -10.48 -31.61
CA THR A 263 8.07 -9.89 -32.49
C THR A 263 6.95 -9.22 -31.69
N LEU A 264 6.63 -9.74 -30.50
CA LEU A 264 5.73 -9.07 -29.56
C LEU A 264 6.30 -7.73 -29.10
N SER A 265 7.55 -7.70 -28.65
CA SER A 265 8.24 -6.46 -28.24
C SER A 265 8.27 -5.42 -29.36
N ASN A 266 8.56 -5.85 -30.60
CA ASN A 266 8.54 -4.97 -31.77
C ASN A 266 7.13 -4.44 -32.09
N SER A 267 6.10 -5.28 -31.92
CA SER A 267 4.72 -4.84 -32.12
C SER A 267 4.27 -3.83 -31.05
N ILE A 268 4.67 -4.00 -29.79
CA ILE A 268 4.40 -3.05 -28.70
C ILE A 268 5.07 -1.72 -29.01
N LYS A 269 6.34 -1.76 -29.42
CA LYS A 269 7.11 -0.58 -29.83
C LYS A 269 6.40 0.20 -30.94
N ALA A 270 5.98 -0.50 -32.00
CA ALA A 270 5.34 0.12 -33.16
C ALA A 270 3.94 0.65 -32.85
N ALA A 271 3.12 -0.13 -32.14
CA ALA A 271 1.73 0.21 -31.86
C ALA A 271 1.59 1.38 -30.86
N LEU A 272 2.49 1.46 -29.85
CA LEU A 272 2.45 2.49 -28.81
C LEU A 272 3.50 3.59 -29.00
N LYS A 273 4.30 3.53 -30.07
CA LYS A 273 5.36 4.49 -30.40
C LYS A 273 6.37 4.69 -29.26
N PHE A 274 6.75 3.61 -28.58
CA PHE A 274 7.77 3.67 -27.53
C PHE A 274 9.18 3.80 -28.12
N GLU A 275 9.98 4.68 -27.53
CA GLU A 275 11.34 4.97 -27.99
C GLU A 275 12.39 4.12 -27.29
N ASN A 276 12.14 3.76 -26.02
CA ASN A 276 13.11 3.05 -25.19
C ASN A 276 12.68 1.61 -24.84
N GLN A 277 13.67 0.75 -24.60
CA GLN A 277 13.47 -0.66 -24.27
C GLN A 277 12.78 -0.86 -22.91
N ALA A 278 12.95 0.09 -21.98
CA ALA A 278 12.36 0.06 -20.65
C ALA A 278 10.82 0.15 -20.71
N GLN A 279 10.27 1.05 -21.54
CA GLN A 279 8.83 1.20 -21.77
C GLN A 279 8.21 -0.06 -22.36
N ILE A 280 8.89 -0.69 -23.33
CA ILE A 280 8.45 -1.95 -23.95
C ILE A 280 8.40 -3.07 -22.90
N THR A 281 9.43 -3.18 -22.08
CA THR A 281 9.52 -4.18 -21.01
C THR A 281 8.43 -3.97 -19.96
N HIS A 282 8.24 -2.72 -19.53
CA HIS A 282 7.20 -2.35 -18.59
C HIS A 282 5.81 -2.69 -19.13
N MET A 283 5.52 -2.34 -20.38
CA MET A 283 4.25 -2.65 -21.03
C MET A 283 4.02 -4.17 -21.14
N LEU A 284 5.05 -4.95 -21.47
CA LEU A 284 4.95 -6.40 -21.53
C LEU A 284 4.61 -7.02 -20.16
N ASN A 285 5.14 -6.45 -19.07
CA ASN A 285 4.78 -6.86 -17.71
C ASN A 285 3.34 -6.49 -17.34
N LEU A 286 2.86 -5.33 -17.79
CA LEU A 286 1.45 -4.95 -17.64
C LEU A 286 0.53 -5.93 -18.38
N LEU A 287 0.84 -6.28 -19.63
CA LEU A 287 0.05 -7.26 -20.39
C LEU A 287 -0.03 -8.63 -19.71
N LYS A 288 1.05 -9.07 -19.02
CA LYS A 288 1.03 -10.27 -18.18
C LYS A 288 0.15 -10.09 -16.94
N LYS A 289 0.31 -8.98 -16.23
CA LYS A 289 -0.44 -8.67 -15.00
C LYS A 289 -1.94 -8.64 -15.26
N TYR A 290 -2.37 -8.02 -16.35
CA TYR A 290 -3.78 -7.93 -16.75
C TYR A 290 -4.28 -9.13 -17.55
N GLN A 291 -3.50 -10.23 -17.58
CA GLN A 291 -3.87 -11.46 -18.26
C GLN A 291 -4.29 -11.22 -19.72
N ILE A 292 -3.59 -10.34 -20.44
CA ILE A 292 -3.75 -10.12 -21.88
C ILE A 292 -2.89 -11.12 -22.65
N VAL A 293 -1.67 -11.33 -22.17
CA VAL A 293 -0.69 -12.27 -22.73
C VAL A 293 -0.06 -13.10 -21.61
N GLN A 294 0.08 -14.40 -21.84
CA GLN A 294 0.93 -15.29 -21.05
C GLN A 294 2.13 -15.72 -21.90
N ILE A 295 3.31 -15.84 -21.30
CA ILE A 295 4.50 -16.31 -22.03
C ILE A 295 4.77 -17.76 -21.62
N GLN A 296 4.67 -18.67 -22.58
CA GLN A 296 4.98 -20.09 -22.41
C GLN A 296 6.10 -20.46 -23.38
N GLU A 297 7.23 -20.96 -22.89
CA GLU A 297 8.37 -21.38 -23.74
C GLU A 297 8.77 -20.32 -24.79
N ASN A 298 8.85 -19.05 -24.36
CA ASN A 298 9.19 -17.90 -25.22
C ASN A 298 8.15 -17.56 -26.33
N LYS A 299 6.96 -18.17 -26.26
CA LYS A 299 5.82 -17.88 -27.15
C LYS A 299 4.71 -17.17 -26.38
N PRO A 300 4.16 -16.07 -26.91
CA PRO A 300 3.00 -15.41 -26.34
C PRO A 300 1.71 -16.18 -26.64
N VAL A 301 0.95 -16.47 -25.59
CA VAL A 301 -0.41 -17.01 -25.61
C VAL A 301 -1.35 -15.87 -25.26
N TYR A 302 -2.25 -15.52 -26.17
CA TYR A 302 -3.17 -14.39 -26.03
C TYR A 302 -4.48 -14.86 -25.41
N LEU A 303 -4.91 -14.18 -24.35
CA LEU A 303 -6.21 -14.44 -23.71
C LEU A 303 -7.26 -13.56 -24.39
N GLN A 304 -7.84 -14.09 -25.47
CA GLN A 304 -8.72 -13.35 -26.37
C GLN A 304 -9.90 -12.68 -25.66
N ASN A 305 -10.53 -13.37 -24.71
CA ASN A 305 -11.64 -12.82 -23.93
C ASN A 305 -11.27 -11.51 -23.23
N ASN A 306 -10.05 -11.43 -22.68
CA ASN A 306 -9.59 -10.23 -21.98
C ASN A 306 -9.24 -9.12 -22.97
N ILE A 307 -8.65 -9.45 -24.13
CA ILE A 307 -8.40 -8.47 -25.20
C ILE A 307 -9.72 -7.81 -25.63
N ASP A 308 -10.75 -8.62 -25.85
CA ASP A 308 -12.05 -8.14 -26.30
C ASP A 308 -12.75 -7.30 -25.22
N LEU A 309 -12.66 -7.71 -23.94
CA LEU A 309 -13.18 -6.91 -22.81
C LEU A 309 -12.55 -5.52 -22.76
N TRP A 310 -11.23 -5.42 -22.92
CA TRP A 310 -10.51 -4.14 -22.93
C TRP A 310 -10.83 -3.29 -24.17
N ALA A 311 -10.97 -3.93 -25.33
CA ALA A 311 -11.30 -3.25 -26.57
C ALA A 311 -12.74 -2.72 -26.62
N MET A 312 -13.67 -3.38 -25.92
CA MET A 312 -15.08 -2.99 -25.83
C MET A 312 -15.35 -1.80 -24.90
N LEU A 313 -14.37 -1.34 -24.12
CA LEU A 313 -14.51 -0.18 -23.23
C LEU A 313 -14.69 1.09 -24.08
N LYS A 314 -15.86 1.72 -23.98
CA LYS A 314 -16.27 2.94 -24.69
C LYS A 314 -16.23 4.18 -23.81
#